data_AF-A0A2V2RP52-F1
#
_entry.id   AF-A0A2V2RP52-F1
#
_cell.length_a   1.000
_cell.length_b   1.000
_cell.length_c   1.000
_cell.angle_alpha   90.00
_cell.angle_beta   90.00
_cell.angle_gamma   90.00
#
_symmetry.space_group_name_H-M   'P 1'
#
loop_
_entity.id
_entity.type
_entity.pdbx_description
1 polymer ?
#
loop_
_entity_poly.entity_id
_entity_poly.type
_entity_poly.pdbx_seq_one_letter_code
_entity_poly.pdbx_strand_id
1 'polypeptide(L)' 'ILRGKKLEPVHQGRVIALKRFKEDASEVRAGYECGIQISGFNSFQAGDIIECFEIQKIRPSL' A
#
# COMPACT_ATOMS: atom_id res chain seq x y z
N ILE A 1 1.06 -3.88 5.38
CA ILE A 1 -0.01 -4.87 5.16
C ILE A 1 -0.44 -5.39 6.51
N LEU A 2 -1.72 -5.26 6.81
CA LEU A 2 -2.35 -5.61 8.06
C LEU A 2 -3.35 -6.74 7.80
N ARG A 3 -3.43 -7.73 8.70
CA ARG A 3 -4.33 -8.89 8.54
C ARG A 3 -5.16 -9.15 9.79
N GLY A 4 -6.37 -9.66 9.57
CA GLY A 4 -7.27 -10.11 10.63
C GLY A 4 -8.01 -8.98 11.35
N LYS A 5 -8.86 -9.35 12.32
CA LYS A 5 -9.72 -8.39 13.05
C LYS A 5 -8.95 -7.39 13.93
N LYS A 6 -7.70 -7.71 14.27
CA LYS A 6 -6.81 -6.86 15.08
C LYS A 6 -5.80 -6.06 14.27
N LEU A 7 -5.87 -6.10 12.93
CA LEU A 7 -4.96 -5.37 12.03
C LEU A 7 -3.48 -5.64 12.33
N GLU A 8 -3.10 -6.92 12.44
CA GLU A 8 -1.72 -7.28 12.80
C GLU A 8 -0.78 -7.03 11.61
N PRO A 9 0.40 -6.41 11.82
CA PRO A 9 1.35 -6.13 10.75
C PRO A 9 1.99 -7.41 10.23
N VAL A 10 1.68 -7.77 8.99
CA VAL A 10 2.21 -8.96 8.31
C VAL A 10 3.48 -8.64 7.55
N HIS A 11 3.48 -7.51 6.82
CA HIS A 11 4.61 -7.10 6.00
C HIS A 11 4.66 -5.59 5.84
N GLN A 12 5.87 -5.05 5.80
CA GLN A 12 6.15 -3.66 5.49
C GLN A 12 7.13 -3.61 4.32
N GLY A 13 6.75 -2.89 3.27
CA GLY A 13 7.54 -2.77 2.06
C GLY A 13 7.16 -1.53 1.28
N ARG A 14 8.00 -1.16 0.31
CA ARG A 14 7.68 -0.11 -0.65
C ARG A 14 6.74 -0.62 -1.72
N VAL A 15 5.82 0.23 -2.16
CA VAL A 15 5.01 -0.01 -3.36
C VAL A 15 5.94 0.04 -4.57
N ILE A 16 5.91 -1.00 -5.41
CA ILE A 16 6.77 -1.11 -6.60
C ILE A 16 6.03 -0.90 -7.90
N ALA A 17 4.73 -1.19 -7.93
CA ALA A 17 3.89 -0.90 -9.07
C ALA A 17 2.44 -0.66 -8.60
N LEU A 18 1.78 0.28 -9.25
CA LEU A 18 0.36 0.53 -9.13
C LEU A 18 -0.21 0.55 -10.55
N LYS A 19 -1.16 -0.32 -10.83
CA LYS A 19 -1.76 -0.48 -12.14
C LYS A 19 -3.27 -0.36 -12.05
N ARG A 20 -3.86 0.32 -13.02
CA ARG A 20 -5.31 0.33 -13.22
C ARG A 20 -5.59 -0.40 -14.54
N PHE A 21 -6.27 -1.53 -14.45
CA PHE A 21 -6.45 -2.46 -15.57
C PHE A 21 -5.12 -2.89 -16.20
N LYS A 22 -4.71 -2.27 -17.31
CA LYS A 22 -3.48 -2.61 -18.05
C LYS A 22 -2.46 -1.47 -18.06
N GLU A 23 -2.80 -0.33 -17.46
CA GLU A 23 -1.99 0.88 -17.50
C GLU A 23 -1.36 1.14 -16.14
N ASP A 24 -0.10 1.60 -16.15
CA ASP A 24 0.58 2.08 -14.95
C ASP A 24 -0.06 3.38 -14.48
N ALA A 25 -0.31 3.48 -13.18
CA ALA A 25 -0.97 4.61 -12.56
C ALA A 25 -0.10 5.17 -11.43
N SER A 26 0.10 6.49 -11.43
CA SER A 26 0.82 7.17 -10.33
C SER A 26 -0.06 7.32 -9.08
N GLU A 27 -1.37 7.47 -9.26
CA GLU A 27 -2.35 7.58 -8.19
C GLU A 27 -3.66 6.89 -8.58
N VAL A 28 -4.38 6.38 -7.59
CA VAL A 28 -5.72 5.83 -7.76
C VAL A 28 -6.64 6.49 -6.74
N ARG A 29 -7.76 7.03 -7.23
CA ARG A 29 -8.77 7.66 -6.38
C ARG A 29 -9.56 6.60 -5.61
N ALA A 30 -10.12 6.99 -4.46
CA ALA A 30 -11.00 6.13 -3.70
C ALA A 30 -12.20 5.65 -4.55
N GLY A 31 -12.59 4.39 -4.36
CA GLY A 31 -13.72 3.78 -5.08
C GLY A 31 -13.35 3.15 -6.43
N TYR A 32 -12.10 3.23 -6.88
CA TYR A 32 -11.63 2.54 -8.08
C TYR A 32 -10.85 1.28 -7.73
N GLU A 33 -11.06 0.24 -8.53
CA GLU A 33 -10.23 -0.96 -8.48
C GLU A 33 -8.84 -0.68 -9.03
N CYS A 34 -7.82 -1.22 -8.36
CA CYS A 34 -6.44 -1.16 -8.79
C CYS A 34 -5.69 -2.44 -8.41
N GLY A 35 -4.66 -2.75 -9.19
CA GLY A 35 -3.66 -3.75 -8.85
C GLY A 35 -2.45 -3.07 -8.22
N ILE A 36 -2.02 -3.57 -7.06
CA ILE A 36 -0.84 -3.07 -6.34
C ILE A 36 0.18 -4.19 -6.18
N GLN A 37 1.44 -3.86 -6.37
CA GLN A 37 2.55 -4.76 -6.12
C GLN A 37 3.47 -4.15 -5.06
N ILE A 38 3.84 -4.96 -4.07
CA ILE A 38 4.67 -4.54 -2.93
C ILE A 38 6.00 -5.31 -2.98
N SER A 39 7.09 -4.60 -2.71
CA SER A 39 8.42 -5.21 -2.72
C SER A 39 8.54 -6.35 -1.71
N GLY A 40 8.93 -7.53 -2.20
CA GLY A 40 9.16 -8.72 -1.38
C GLY A 40 7.91 -9.36 -0.79
N PHE A 41 6.72 -9.07 -1.33
CA PHE A 41 5.47 -9.66 -0.80
C PHE A 41 4.51 -10.11 -1.91
N ASN A 42 4.21 -11.41 -1.91
CA ASN A 42 3.31 -12.04 -2.88
C ASN A 42 2.13 -12.79 -2.22
N SER A 43 2.11 -12.92 -0.89
CA SER A 43 1.16 -13.76 -0.14
C SER A 43 -0.07 -12.98 0.33
N PHE A 44 -0.71 -12.25 -0.59
CA PHE A 44 -1.94 -11.51 -0.32
C PHE A 44 -3.12 -12.46 -0.07
N GLN A 45 -3.97 -12.10 0.89
CA GLN A 45 -5.19 -12.83 1.21
C GLN A 45 -6.39 -11.89 1.21
N ALA A 46 -7.57 -12.44 0.92
CA ALA A 46 -8.82 -11.68 1.01
C ALA A 46 -9.03 -11.20 2.45
N GLY A 47 -9.29 -9.91 2.61
CA GLY A 47 -9.40 -9.25 3.92
C GLY A 47 -8.11 -8.63 4.45
N ASP A 48 -6.99 -8.73 3.71
CA ASP A 48 -5.79 -7.93 4.00
C ASP A 48 -6.07 -6.44 3.77
N ILE A 49 -5.61 -5.61 4.70
CA ILE A 49 -5.71 -4.15 4.64
C ILE A 49 -4.32 -3.58 4.36
N ILE A 50 -4.22 -2.80 3.28
CA ILE A 50 -2.96 -2.17 2.89
C ILE A 50 -2.99 -0.71 3.35
N GLU A 51 -2.18 -0.40 4.35
CA GLU A 51 -1.98 0.97 4.84
C GLU A 51 -0.73 1.56 4.18
N CYS A 52 -0.91 2.67 3.46
CA CYS A 52 0.16 3.42 2.81
C CYS A 52 0.39 4.72 3.58
N PHE A 53 1.66 5.03 3.87
CA PHE A 53 2.05 6.27 4.52
C PHE A 53 3.24 6.90 3.78
N GLU A 54 3.31 8.22 3.85
CA GLU A 54 4.45 8.98 3.37
C GLU A 54 5.32 9.42 4.56
N ILE A 55 6.63 9.28 4.44
CA ILE A 55 7.57 9.76 5.45
C ILE A 55 7.92 11.21 5.09
N GLN A 56 7.33 12.17 5.80
CA GLN A 56 7.68 13.58 5.67
C GLN A 56 8.75 13.97 6.70
N LYS A 57 9.86 14.54 6.23
CA LYS A 57 10.92 15.05 7.09
C LYS A 57 10.64 16.51 7.46
N ILE A 58 9.99 16.72 8.59
CA ILE A 58 9.81 18.07 9.14
C ILE A 58 11.13 18.62 9.69
N ARG A 59 11.45 19.88 9.39
CA ARG A 59 12.52 20.61 10.09
C ARG A 59 11.86 21.35 11.26
N PRO A 60 12.27 21.10 12.51
CA PRO A 60 11.78 21.89 13.62
C PRO A 60 12.20 23.35 13.40
N SER A 61 11.22 24.26 13.37
CA SER A 61 11.47 25.70 13.43
C SER A 61 11.71 26.09 14.88
N LEU A 62 12.85 26.75 15.13
CA LEU A 62 13.20 27.37 16.42
C LEU A 62 12.38 28.65 16.66
#